data_AF-A0A0F9IRN4-F1
#
_entry.id   AF-A0A0F9IRN4-F1
#
_cell.length_a   1.000
_cell.length_b   1.000
_cell.length_c   1.000
_cell.angle_alpha   90.00
_cell.angle_beta   90.00
_cell.angle_gamma   90.00
#
_symmetry.space_group_name_H-M   'P 1'
#
loop_
_entity.id
_entity.type
_entity.pdbx_description
1 polymer ?
#
loop_
_entity_poly.entity_id
_entity_poly.type
_entity_poly.pdbx_seq_one_letter_code
_entity_poly.pdbx_strand_id
1 'polypeptide(L)'
;MRPLRCVIVARAGSPRWLAGTRWTCQQACPRGLRALRIGRYKRAMTHFRPEQLLRPAVDGPQRIASEIVAALASLDGVRRIALFGSLAEGRADRWSDVDMIVACQDSDVTQWAAAAEIRRAKGVLFYQTFSTAEQPSGRYWFEGESPFHKLDVSLHPLAAYEAVRRGQAPDEYPMTLKEVYSAEPYDGTPSVAVAAAPLSFDAQETRIKQCHVPLMNSLRSRLRGRDLYPNSSAELEEKARELRGRLEGVSPDAVMAGGRIGQLAWRLVEMAEHLLAQ
;
A
#
# COMPACT_ATOMS: atom_id res chain seq x y z
N MET A 1 18.99 0.03 44.40
CA MET A 1 17.85 0.87 43.99
C MET A 1 16.79 -0.04 43.39
N ARG A 2 15.57 -0.04 43.93
CA ARG A 2 14.46 -0.89 43.42
C ARG A 2 13.58 -0.06 42.49
N PRO A 3 13.08 -0.59 41.37
CA PRO A 3 12.15 0.16 40.52
C PRO A 3 10.77 0.21 41.19
N LEU A 4 10.19 1.41 41.22
CA LEU A 4 8.81 1.65 41.64
C LEU A 4 7.87 1.01 40.60
N ARG A 5 7.06 0.04 41.04
CA ARG A 5 5.92 -0.46 40.27
C ARG A 5 4.77 0.53 40.39
N CYS A 6 4.37 1.14 39.28
CA CYS A 6 3.13 1.92 39.22
C CYS A 6 1.97 0.96 38.94
N VAL A 7 1.10 0.73 39.92
CA VAL A 7 -0.14 -0.03 39.77
C VAL A 7 -1.26 0.99 39.53
N ILE A 8 -1.86 0.98 38.34
CA ILE A 8 -3.07 1.76 38.05
C ILE A 8 -4.26 0.83 38.22
N VAL A 9 -5.08 1.09 39.23
CA VAL A 9 -6.37 0.42 39.44
C VAL A 9 -7.46 1.28 38.80
N ALA A 10 -8.07 0.81 37.73
CA ALA A 10 -9.28 1.41 37.17
C ALA A 10 -10.52 0.80 37.84
N ARG A 11 -11.37 1.66 38.44
CA ARG A 11 -12.70 1.28 38.93
C ARG A 11 -13.73 1.53 37.83
N ALA A 12 -14.62 0.57 37.63
CA ALA A 12 -15.73 0.61 36.68
C ALA A 12 -16.88 1.52 37.17
N GLY A 13 -17.49 2.26 36.25
CA GLY A 13 -18.72 3.03 36.49
C GLY A 13 -18.95 4.13 35.45
N SER A 14 -19.86 3.88 34.50
CA SER A 14 -20.22 4.67 33.29
C SER A 14 -20.94 6.03 33.59
N PRO A 15 -21.55 6.73 32.59
CA PRO A 15 -20.91 7.67 31.67
C PRO A 15 -21.57 9.07 31.71
N ARG A 16 -20.83 10.16 31.57
CA ARG A 16 -21.39 11.45 31.12
C ARG A 16 -20.41 12.24 30.26
N TRP A 17 -20.90 12.61 29.09
CA TRP A 17 -20.32 13.58 28.17
C TRP A 17 -20.17 14.94 28.85
N LEU A 18 -18.95 15.50 28.85
CA LEU A 18 -18.75 16.94 28.88
C LEU A 18 -17.54 17.32 28.02
N ALA A 19 -17.77 18.36 27.24
CA ALA A 19 -16.85 19.01 26.34
C ALA A 19 -15.68 19.68 27.07
N GLY A 20 -14.56 19.81 26.37
CA GLY A 20 -13.55 20.83 26.63
C GLY A 20 -12.52 20.46 27.68
N THR A 21 -11.43 19.83 27.25
CA THR A 21 -10.15 19.96 27.96
C THR A 21 -9.01 19.89 26.96
N ARG A 22 -8.33 21.03 26.78
CA ARG A 22 -7.04 21.11 26.10
C ARG A 22 -6.01 20.36 26.95
N TRP A 23 -5.43 19.31 26.40
CA TRP A 23 -4.26 18.66 26.99
C TRP A 23 -3.00 19.23 26.34
N THR A 24 -2.28 20.07 27.08
CA THR A 24 -0.89 20.39 26.77
C THR A 24 0.00 19.35 27.46
N CYS A 25 0.40 18.32 26.73
CA CYS A 25 1.48 17.43 27.17
C CYS A 25 2.82 18.08 26.77
N GLN A 26 3.34 18.93 27.65
CA GLN A 26 4.75 19.28 27.69
C GLN A 26 5.40 18.44 28.77
N GLN A 27 6.09 17.35 28.43
CA GLN A 27 7.35 16.96 29.06
C GLN A 27 7.98 15.73 28.37
N ALA A 28 9.26 15.92 28.02
CA ALA A 28 10.31 14.93 27.75
C ALA A 28 10.11 13.92 26.60
N CYS A 29 10.21 14.40 25.36
CA CYS A 29 10.68 13.58 24.23
C CYS A 29 12.13 14.01 23.89
N PRO A 30 13.09 13.09 23.73
CA PRO A 30 14.45 13.44 23.34
C PRO A 30 14.44 14.20 22.02
N ARG A 31 14.92 15.46 22.07
CA ARG A 31 15.03 16.34 20.92
C ARG A 31 16.10 15.82 19.97
N GLY A 32 15.68 15.28 18.84
CA GLY A 32 16.56 15.04 17.70
C GLY A 32 15.96 13.99 16.77
N LEU A 33 15.50 14.42 15.59
CA LEU A 33 14.93 13.61 14.51
C LEU A 33 13.45 13.23 14.69
N ARG A 34 12.55 14.07 14.15
CA ARG A 34 11.27 13.74 13.45
C ARG A 34 10.27 14.88 13.56
N ALA A 35 10.50 15.97 12.82
CA ALA A 35 9.46 16.97 12.54
C ALA A 35 9.60 17.64 11.16
N LEU A 36 10.51 17.17 10.30
CA LEU A 36 10.70 17.70 8.95
C LEU A 36 10.37 16.58 7.94
N ARG A 37 9.09 16.43 7.56
CA ARG A 37 8.71 15.95 6.21
C ARG A 37 7.21 15.89 5.90
N ILE A 38 6.31 15.97 6.88
CA ILE A 38 4.86 15.72 6.62
C ILE A 38 4.10 16.98 6.12
N GLY A 39 4.67 18.17 6.25
CA GLY A 39 3.96 19.44 6.00
C GLY A 39 3.91 19.96 4.55
N ARG A 40 4.70 19.43 3.60
CA ARG A 40 4.82 20.02 2.24
C ARG A 40 4.00 19.34 1.13
N TYR A 41 3.37 18.19 1.37
CA TYR A 41 2.70 17.42 0.30
C TYR A 41 1.21 17.77 0.07
N LYS A 42 0.56 18.51 0.98
CA LYS A 42 -0.89 18.74 0.91
C LYS A 42 -1.39 19.71 -0.18
N ARG A 43 -0.52 20.44 -0.90
CA ARG A 43 -0.94 21.40 -1.95
C ARG A 43 -0.41 21.14 -3.36
N ALA A 44 0.36 20.07 -3.60
CA ALA A 44 1.06 19.88 -4.88
C ALA A 44 0.38 18.89 -5.85
N MET A 45 -0.74 18.26 -5.47
CA MET A 45 -1.16 17.00 -6.13
C MET A 45 -2.28 17.10 -7.17
N THR A 46 -2.78 18.30 -7.47
CA THR A 46 -3.80 18.50 -8.53
C THR A 46 -3.21 18.64 -9.94
N HIS A 47 -1.88 18.66 -10.12
CA HIS A 47 -1.29 18.99 -11.42
C HIS A 47 -0.02 18.17 -11.75
N PHE A 48 -0.06 16.85 -11.63
CA PHE A 48 0.92 16.08 -12.41
C PHE A 48 0.52 16.15 -13.87
N ARG A 49 1.43 16.64 -14.72
CA ARG A 49 1.19 16.57 -16.16
C ARG A 49 1.34 15.11 -16.61
N PRO A 50 0.57 14.64 -17.61
CA PRO A 50 0.68 13.27 -18.10
C PRO A 50 2.11 12.82 -18.41
N GLU A 51 2.96 13.72 -18.95
CA GLU A 51 4.36 13.40 -19.27
C GLU A 51 5.18 13.00 -18.03
N GLN A 52 4.88 13.59 -16.88
CA GLN A 52 5.54 13.28 -15.61
C GLN A 52 5.09 11.93 -15.08
N LEU A 53 3.82 11.55 -15.30
CA LEU A 53 3.29 10.25 -14.89
C LEU A 53 3.84 9.11 -15.74
N LEU A 54 4.13 9.37 -17.01
CA LEU A 54 4.71 8.40 -17.95
C LEU A 54 6.21 8.14 -17.70
N ARG A 55 6.91 9.09 -17.06
CA ARG A 55 8.34 9.01 -16.73
C ARG A 55 8.57 9.09 -15.21
N PRO A 56 8.06 8.11 -14.45
CA PRO A 56 8.25 8.12 -13.01
C PRO A 56 9.73 7.96 -12.62
N ALA A 57 10.03 8.28 -11.36
CA ALA A 57 11.37 8.12 -10.79
C ALA A 57 11.84 6.67 -10.88
N VAL A 58 13.11 6.47 -11.26
CA VAL A 58 13.69 5.13 -11.48
C VAL A 58 13.78 4.33 -10.19
N ASP A 59 14.05 4.99 -9.08
CA ASP A 59 14.20 4.43 -7.74
C ASP A 59 12.89 4.36 -6.94
N GLY A 60 11.76 4.73 -7.56
CA GLY A 60 10.45 4.77 -6.91
C GLY A 60 10.11 3.47 -6.18
N PRO A 61 10.12 2.29 -6.84
CA PRO A 61 9.79 1.02 -6.21
C PRO A 61 10.73 0.68 -5.04
N GLN A 62 12.04 0.88 -5.19
CA GLN A 62 13.04 0.63 -4.15
C GLN A 62 12.85 1.53 -2.94
N ARG A 63 12.56 2.82 -3.18
CA ARG A 63 12.28 3.79 -2.12
C ARG A 63 11.02 3.42 -1.35
N ILE A 64 9.94 3.09 -2.05
CA ILE A 64 8.68 2.65 -1.41
C ILE A 64 8.93 1.39 -0.59
N ALA A 65 9.58 0.37 -1.16
CA ALA A 65 9.91 -0.85 -0.44
C ALA A 65 10.70 -0.55 0.84
N SER A 66 11.73 0.30 0.76
CA SER A 66 12.56 0.69 1.91
C SER A 66 11.78 1.44 2.99
N GLU A 67 10.92 2.39 2.61
CA GLU A 67 10.05 3.14 3.52
C GLU A 67 9.07 2.22 4.26
N ILE A 68 8.42 1.30 3.52
CA ILE A 68 7.46 0.34 4.07
C ILE A 68 8.15 -0.70 4.96
N VAL A 69 9.30 -1.23 4.56
CA VAL A 69 10.09 -2.16 5.38
C VAL A 69 10.49 -1.50 6.69
N ALA A 70 11.01 -0.27 6.65
CA ALA A 70 11.41 0.45 7.87
C ALA A 70 10.24 0.72 8.82
N ALA A 71 9.04 0.97 8.28
CA ALA A 71 7.83 1.14 9.06
C ALA A 71 7.39 -0.18 9.70
N LEU A 72 7.26 -1.24 8.90
CA LEU A 72 6.80 -2.55 9.36
C LEU A 72 7.78 -3.22 10.33
N ALA A 73 9.10 -3.04 10.13
CA ALA A 73 10.14 -3.55 11.01
C ALA A 73 10.07 -2.95 12.44
N SER A 74 9.35 -1.85 12.62
CA SER A 74 9.12 -1.26 13.95
C SER A 74 7.99 -1.92 14.74
N LEU A 75 7.27 -2.88 14.15
CA LEU A 75 6.18 -3.60 14.79
C LEU A 75 6.69 -4.88 15.45
N ASP A 76 6.49 -4.99 16.76
CA ASP A 76 6.91 -6.16 17.56
C ASP A 76 6.35 -7.49 17.05
N GLY A 77 5.24 -7.49 16.32
CA GLY A 77 4.63 -8.72 15.77
C GLY A 77 5.18 -9.14 14.40
N VAL A 78 5.90 -8.29 13.68
CA VAL A 78 6.45 -8.60 12.35
C VAL A 78 7.76 -9.36 12.50
N ARG A 79 7.87 -10.53 11.86
CA ARG A 79 9.00 -11.47 11.99
C ARG A 79 9.87 -11.52 10.77
N ARG A 80 9.27 -11.52 9.58
CA ARG A 80 9.98 -11.58 8.30
C ARG A 80 9.33 -10.62 7.33
N ILE A 81 10.14 -10.00 6.50
CA ILE A 81 9.67 -9.29 5.31
C ILE A 81 10.53 -9.76 4.15
N ALA A 82 9.89 -10.27 3.11
CA ALA A 82 10.55 -10.66 1.88
C ALA A 82 9.95 -9.88 0.71
N LEU A 83 10.81 -9.49 -0.21
CA LEU A 83 10.39 -9.04 -1.53
C LEU A 83 10.30 -10.26 -2.46
N PHE A 84 9.41 -10.18 -3.45
CA PHE A 84 9.37 -11.10 -4.57
C PHE A 84 9.27 -10.32 -5.90
N GLY A 85 9.11 -11.03 -7.01
CA GLY A 85 8.99 -10.42 -8.32
C GLY A 85 10.20 -9.60 -8.74
N SER A 86 9.96 -8.49 -9.45
CA SER A 86 11.02 -7.76 -10.16
C SER A 86 12.09 -7.16 -9.24
N LEU A 87 11.73 -6.76 -8.01
CA LEU A 87 12.69 -6.22 -7.03
C LEU A 87 13.60 -7.31 -6.44
N ALA A 88 13.05 -8.48 -6.15
CA ALA A 88 13.82 -9.60 -5.62
C ALA A 88 14.85 -10.10 -6.64
N GLU A 89 14.48 -10.10 -7.91
CA GLU A 89 15.31 -10.56 -9.03
C GLU A 89 16.30 -9.50 -9.56
N GLY A 90 16.27 -8.27 -9.01
CA GLY A 90 17.11 -7.18 -9.50
C GLY A 90 16.76 -6.69 -10.91
N ARG A 91 15.52 -6.94 -11.37
CA ARG A 91 15.00 -6.55 -12.70
C ARG A 91 13.97 -5.42 -12.64
N ALA A 92 13.75 -4.82 -11.47
CA ALA A 92 12.80 -3.74 -11.31
C ALA A 92 13.22 -2.50 -12.13
N ASP A 93 12.24 -1.89 -12.78
CA ASP A 93 12.41 -0.63 -13.50
C ASP A 93 11.46 0.42 -12.96
N ARG A 94 11.45 1.61 -13.59
CA ARG A 94 10.62 2.73 -13.16
C ARG A 94 9.10 2.46 -13.23
N TRP A 95 8.65 1.40 -13.91
CA TRP A 95 7.23 1.04 -14.02
C TRP A 95 6.87 -0.21 -13.23
N SER A 96 7.82 -0.77 -12.47
CA SER A 96 7.58 -1.87 -11.55
C SER A 96 6.74 -1.43 -10.35
N ASP A 97 5.97 -2.37 -9.84
CA ASP A 97 5.38 -2.36 -8.51
C ASP A 97 6.37 -2.91 -7.46
N VAL A 98 5.93 -2.87 -6.20
CA VAL A 98 6.56 -3.52 -5.06
C VAL A 98 5.74 -4.73 -4.69
N ASP A 99 6.34 -5.91 -4.80
CA ASP A 99 5.74 -7.18 -4.39
C ASP A 99 6.37 -7.62 -3.05
N MET A 100 5.54 -7.80 -2.01
CA MET A 100 6.02 -8.03 -0.65
C MET A 100 5.22 -9.13 0.08
N ILE A 101 5.93 -9.98 0.81
CA ILE A 101 5.35 -10.92 1.77
C ILE A 101 5.81 -10.50 3.17
N VAL A 102 4.85 -10.41 4.10
CA VAL A 102 5.12 -10.06 5.50
C VAL A 102 4.63 -11.19 6.40
N ALA A 103 5.54 -11.74 7.18
CA ALA A 103 5.24 -12.78 8.16
C ALA A 103 5.00 -12.16 9.54
N CYS A 104 3.82 -12.43 10.07
CA CYS A 104 3.34 -11.94 11.36
C CYS A 104 3.30 -13.09 12.38
N GLN A 105 3.63 -12.79 13.65
CA GLN A 105 3.57 -13.75 14.76
C GLN A 105 2.13 -14.16 15.08
N ASP A 106 1.27 -13.17 15.30
CA ASP A 106 -0.18 -13.32 15.50
C ASP A 106 -0.88 -12.82 14.24
N SER A 107 -1.56 -13.73 13.52
CA SER A 107 -2.06 -13.44 12.18
C SER A 107 -3.02 -12.27 12.20
N ASP A 108 -4.07 -12.27 12.99
CA ASP A 108 -5.11 -11.27 12.76
C ASP A 108 -4.67 -9.92 13.31
N VAL A 109 -4.26 -9.87 14.59
CA VAL A 109 -3.91 -8.62 15.26
C VAL A 109 -2.73 -7.92 14.59
N THR A 110 -1.66 -8.68 14.30
CA THR A 110 -0.45 -8.07 13.73
C THR A 110 -0.65 -7.71 12.26
N GLN A 111 -1.39 -8.51 11.48
CA GLN A 111 -1.63 -8.15 10.08
C GLN A 111 -2.46 -6.85 9.98
N TRP A 112 -3.47 -6.66 10.85
CA TRP A 112 -4.22 -5.40 10.90
C TRP A 112 -3.39 -4.22 11.42
N ALA A 113 -2.47 -4.44 12.37
CA ALA A 113 -1.50 -3.43 12.79
C ALA A 113 -0.53 -3.06 11.66
N ALA A 114 -0.04 -4.05 10.91
CA ALA A 114 0.82 -3.84 9.74
C ALA A 114 0.10 -3.03 8.65
N ALA A 115 -1.16 -3.32 8.38
CA ALA A 115 -1.97 -2.56 7.43
C ALA A 115 -2.19 -1.10 7.88
N ALA A 116 -2.45 -0.88 9.17
CA ALA A 116 -2.52 0.47 9.73
C ALA A 116 -1.19 1.21 9.59
N GLU A 117 -0.07 0.52 9.84
CA GLU A 117 1.27 1.07 9.72
C GLU A 117 1.63 1.42 8.28
N ILE A 118 1.26 0.60 7.28
CA ILE A 118 1.40 0.93 5.86
C ILE A 118 0.65 2.23 5.53
N ARG A 119 -0.62 2.34 5.95
CA ARG A 119 -1.46 3.53 5.73
C ARG A 119 -0.91 4.78 6.42
N ARG A 120 -0.21 4.61 7.55
CA ARG A 120 0.39 5.70 8.34
C ARG A 120 1.73 6.14 7.77
N ALA A 121 2.59 5.19 7.43
CA ALA A 121 3.95 5.43 6.94
C ALA A 121 3.93 6.16 5.60
N LYS A 122 2.93 5.85 4.77
CA LYS A 122 2.76 6.43 3.46
C LYS A 122 1.29 6.70 3.21
N GLY A 123 0.94 7.94 2.86
CA GLY A 123 -0.45 8.32 2.61
C GLY A 123 -1.05 7.43 1.53
N VAL A 124 -1.98 6.55 1.88
CA VAL A 124 -2.63 5.65 0.91
C VAL A 124 -3.69 6.43 0.15
N LEU A 125 -3.51 6.52 -1.16
CA LEU A 125 -4.48 7.09 -2.08
C LEU A 125 -5.65 6.13 -2.28
N PHE A 126 -5.35 4.86 -2.48
CA PHE A 126 -6.34 3.84 -2.81
C PHE A 126 -5.88 2.44 -2.37
N TYR A 127 -6.81 1.62 -1.89
CA TYR A 127 -6.62 0.24 -1.51
C TYR A 127 -7.58 -0.69 -2.27
N GLN A 128 -7.06 -1.84 -2.72
CA GLN A 128 -7.83 -2.90 -3.36
C GLN A 128 -7.43 -4.26 -2.81
N THR A 129 -8.41 -5.13 -2.53
CA THR A 129 -8.15 -6.52 -2.15
C THR A 129 -7.55 -7.34 -3.31
N PHE A 130 -6.84 -8.42 -2.98
CA PHE A 130 -6.57 -9.46 -3.96
C PHE A 130 -7.86 -10.21 -4.29
N SER A 131 -7.88 -10.90 -5.44
CA SER A 131 -9.02 -11.74 -5.84
C SER A 131 -9.18 -12.98 -4.96
N THR A 132 -8.08 -13.47 -4.39
CA THR A 132 -7.99 -14.75 -3.67
C THR A 132 -7.56 -14.60 -2.22
N ALA A 133 -7.27 -13.39 -1.73
CA ALA A 133 -6.81 -13.17 -0.36
C ALA A 133 -7.76 -12.24 0.40
N GLU A 134 -7.90 -12.53 1.69
CA GLU A 134 -8.67 -11.72 2.62
C GLU A 134 -7.92 -10.44 3.03
N GLN A 135 -8.70 -9.47 3.53
CA GLN A 135 -8.12 -8.29 4.16
C GLN A 135 -7.37 -8.70 5.43
N PRO A 136 -6.22 -8.07 5.72
CA PRO A 136 -5.75 -6.82 5.14
C PRO A 136 -4.74 -6.94 3.99
N SER A 137 -4.49 -8.14 3.46
CA SER A 137 -3.67 -8.32 2.26
C SER A 137 -4.29 -7.59 1.05
N GLY A 138 -3.45 -7.12 0.12
CA GLY A 138 -3.95 -6.46 -1.08
C GLY A 138 -2.96 -5.48 -1.69
N ARG A 139 -3.52 -4.51 -2.42
CA ARG A 139 -2.81 -3.55 -3.25
C ARG A 139 -3.01 -2.15 -2.71
N TYR A 140 -1.92 -1.42 -2.53
CA TYR A 140 -1.88 -0.08 -1.98
C TYR A 140 -1.25 0.87 -2.99
N TRP A 141 -2.00 1.88 -3.41
CA TRP A 141 -1.51 3.02 -4.16
C TRP A 141 -1.33 4.20 -3.23
N PHE A 142 -0.27 4.97 -3.44
CA PHE A 142 0.14 6.01 -2.51
C PHE A 142 -0.03 7.41 -3.11
N GLU A 143 -0.35 8.36 -2.24
CA GLU A 143 -0.35 9.78 -2.53
C GLU A 143 1.05 10.23 -2.99
N GLY A 144 1.09 11.00 -4.07
CA GLY A 144 2.33 11.57 -4.61
C GLY A 144 3.23 10.57 -5.35
N GLU A 145 2.84 9.30 -5.43
CA GLU A 145 3.57 8.29 -6.19
C GLU A 145 2.98 8.06 -7.59
N SER A 146 3.77 7.45 -8.47
CA SER A 146 3.29 6.99 -9.77
C SER A 146 2.18 5.94 -9.60
N PRO A 147 1.15 5.91 -10.48
CA PRO A 147 0.19 4.81 -10.53
C PRO A 147 0.82 3.42 -10.65
N PHE A 148 2.03 3.33 -11.23
CA PHE A 148 2.75 2.08 -11.38
C PHE A 148 3.45 1.62 -10.11
N HIS A 149 3.78 2.54 -9.20
CA HIS A 149 4.52 2.27 -7.96
C HIS A 149 3.57 1.85 -6.82
N LYS A 150 2.72 0.86 -7.09
CA LYS A 150 1.85 0.25 -6.09
C LYS A 150 2.61 -0.77 -5.24
N LEU A 151 2.13 -1.01 -4.03
CA LEU A 151 2.54 -2.12 -3.16
C LEU A 151 1.49 -3.23 -3.24
N ASP A 152 1.88 -4.40 -3.72
CA ASP A 152 1.14 -5.65 -3.58
C ASP A 152 1.74 -6.39 -2.37
N VAL A 153 0.97 -6.49 -1.29
CA VAL A 153 1.43 -7.09 -0.03
C VAL A 153 0.52 -8.21 0.42
N SER A 154 1.13 -9.37 0.66
CA SER A 154 0.48 -10.51 1.30
C SER A 154 0.96 -10.63 2.74
N LEU A 155 0.00 -10.63 3.65
CA LEU A 155 0.20 -10.66 5.09
C LEU A 155 -0.16 -12.06 5.59
N HIS A 156 0.80 -12.77 6.19
CA HIS A 156 0.65 -14.19 6.54
C HIS A 156 1.06 -14.49 7.98
N PRO A 157 0.51 -15.55 8.61
CA PRO A 157 1.14 -16.17 9.76
C PRO A 157 2.56 -16.65 9.42
N LEU A 158 3.48 -16.62 10.40
CA LEU A 158 4.87 -17.07 10.20
C LEU A 158 4.98 -18.49 9.63
N ALA A 159 4.12 -19.41 10.07
CA ALA A 159 4.12 -20.79 9.56
C ALA A 159 3.81 -20.88 8.06
N ALA A 160 2.90 -20.04 7.55
CA ALA A 160 2.56 -19.99 6.13
C ALA A 160 3.72 -19.42 5.29
N TYR A 161 4.38 -18.36 5.79
CA TYR A 161 5.61 -17.85 5.16
C TYR A 161 6.72 -18.92 5.06
N GLU A 162 6.94 -19.70 6.11
CA GLU A 162 7.95 -20.77 6.10
C GLU A 162 7.58 -21.92 5.14
N ALA A 163 6.30 -22.14 4.85
CA ALA A 163 5.87 -23.08 3.82
C ALA A 163 6.18 -22.52 2.42
N VAL A 164 5.85 -21.25 2.16
CA VAL A 164 6.19 -20.53 0.91
C VAL A 164 7.70 -20.56 0.65
N ARG A 165 8.51 -20.21 1.65
CA ARG A 165 9.98 -20.20 1.56
C ARG A 165 10.58 -21.56 1.22
N ARG A 166 9.93 -22.65 1.65
CA ARG A 166 10.34 -24.03 1.35
C ARG A 166 9.77 -24.57 0.04
N GLY A 167 9.02 -23.77 -0.72
CA GLY A 167 8.35 -24.20 -1.94
C GLY A 167 7.24 -25.23 -1.69
N GLN A 168 6.63 -25.20 -0.50
CA GLN A 168 5.59 -26.14 -0.07
C GLN A 168 4.18 -25.54 -0.13
N ALA A 169 4.03 -24.31 -0.61
CA ALA A 169 2.73 -23.68 -0.76
C ALA A 169 1.97 -24.30 -1.95
N PRO A 170 0.75 -24.82 -1.75
CA PRO A 170 0.05 -25.65 -2.75
C PRO A 170 -0.33 -24.92 -4.04
N ASP A 171 -0.34 -23.59 -4.05
CA ASP A 171 -0.82 -22.77 -5.17
C ASP A 171 0.21 -21.76 -5.71
N GLU A 172 1.49 -21.88 -5.34
CA GLU A 172 2.50 -20.90 -5.73
C GLU A 172 3.44 -21.37 -6.83
N TYR A 173 3.58 -20.54 -7.85
CA TYR A 173 4.66 -20.63 -8.82
C TYR A 173 6.01 -20.48 -8.12
N PRO A 174 7.08 -21.16 -8.58
CA PRO A 174 8.41 -20.96 -8.03
C PRO A 174 8.77 -19.48 -8.08
N MET A 175 8.95 -18.87 -6.91
CA MET A 175 9.25 -17.44 -6.78
C MET A 175 10.61 -17.23 -6.13
N THR A 176 11.34 -16.24 -6.65
CA THR A 176 12.57 -15.77 -6.00
C THR A 176 12.19 -14.87 -4.84
N LEU A 177 12.46 -15.31 -3.62
CA LEU A 177 12.31 -14.51 -2.42
C LEU A 177 13.62 -13.83 -2.06
N LYS A 178 13.56 -12.53 -1.77
CA LYS A 178 14.66 -11.76 -1.20
C LYS A 178 14.25 -11.25 0.18
N GLU A 179 14.72 -11.91 1.23
CA GLU A 179 14.50 -11.46 2.60
C GLU A 179 15.21 -10.12 2.83
N VAL A 180 14.46 -9.14 3.33
CA VAL A 180 14.95 -7.77 3.60
C VAL A 180 14.82 -7.38 5.07
N TYR A 181 14.13 -8.18 5.86
CA TYR A 181 14.04 -8.03 7.31
C TYR A 181 13.79 -9.39 7.98
N SER A 182 14.44 -9.59 9.12
CA SER A 182 14.29 -10.77 9.96
C SER A 182 14.46 -10.39 11.42
N ALA A 183 13.59 -10.89 12.28
CA ALA A 183 13.67 -10.74 13.73
C ALA A 183 13.45 -12.08 14.43
N GLU A 184 14.11 -12.27 15.57
CA GLU A 184 13.90 -13.46 16.38
C GLU A 184 12.43 -13.60 16.82
N PRO A 185 11.95 -14.82 17.07
CA PRO A 185 10.66 -15.04 17.71
C PRO A 185 10.58 -14.22 19.01
N TYR A 186 9.43 -13.59 19.22
CA TYR A 186 9.16 -12.82 20.42
C TYR A 186 8.07 -13.54 21.21
N ASP A 187 8.43 -13.97 22.41
CA ASP A 187 7.56 -14.72 23.33
C ASP A 187 6.57 -13.82 24.09
N GLY A 188 6.66 -12.50 23.90
CA GLY A 188 5.76 -11.54 24.51
C GLY A 188 4.48 -11.32 23.70
N THR A 189 3.47 -10.73 24.33
CA THR A 189 2.32 -10.20 23.62
C THR A 189 2.76 -8.98 22.81
N PRO A 190 2.53 -8.94 21.48
CA PRO A 190 2.87 -7.77 20.68
C PRO A 190 2.17 -6.53 21.23
N SER A 191 2.89 -5.40 21.28
CA SER A 191 2.26 -4.12 21.59
C SER A 191 1.31 -3.75 20.46
N VAL A 192 0.00 -3.80 20.72
CA VAL A 192 -1.01 -3.55 19.68
C VAL A 192 -1.15 -2.05 19.47
N ALA A 193 -0.49 -1.53 18.44
CA ALA A 193 -0.87 -0.26 17.85
C ALA A 193 -2.26 -0.41 17.20
N VAL A 194 -3.03 0.69 17.18
CA VAL A 194 -4.39 0.77 16.63
C VAL A 194 -4.54 -0.05 15.34
N ALA A 195 -5.41 -1.07 15.36
CA ALA A 195 -5.69 -1.93 14.22
C ALA A 195 -6.51 -1.17 13.16
N ALA A 196 -6.20 -1.40 11.88
CA ALA A 196 -7.04 -0.94 10.79
C ALA A 196 -8.38 -1.70 10.79
N ALA A 197 -9.44 -1.07 10.30
CA ALA A 197 -10.73 -1.72 10.09
C ALA A 197 -10.83 -2.29 8.65
N PRO A 198 -11.60 -3.37 8.46
CA PRO A 198 -11.99 -3.85 7.14
C PRO A 198 -12.73 -2.79 6.34
N LEU A 199 -12.50 -2.78 5.03
CA LEU A 199 -13.16 -1.90 4.08
C LEU A 199 -14.26 -2.65 3.34
N SER A 200 -15.42 -2.01 3.17
CA SER A 200 -16.54 -2.55 2.39
C SER A 200 -16.70 -1.74 1.11
N PHE A 201 -16.61 -2.38 -0.05
CA PHE A 201 -16.60 -1.70 -1.34
C PHE A 201 -17.98 -1.73 -1.99
N ASP A 202 -18.39 -0.61 -2.55
CA ASP A 202 -19.63 -0.53 -3.30
C ASP A 202 -19.49 -1.06 -4.75
N ALA A 203 -20.63 -1.15 -5.44
CA ALA A 203 -20.70 -1.63 -6.82
C ALA A 203 -20.02 -0.69 -7.83
N GLN A 204 -19.95 0.62 -7.56
CA GLN A 204 -19.28 1.57 -8.44
C GLN A 204 -17.76 1.42 -8.34
N GLU A 205 -17.24 1.36 -7.12
CA GLU A 205 -15.82 1.14 -6.84
C GLU A 205 -15.35 -0.20 -7.42
N THR A 206 -16.18 -1.25 -7.29
CA THR A 206 -15.90 -2.57 -7.88
C THR A 206 -15.80 -2.53 -9.40
N ARG A 207 -16.69 -1.79 -10.08
CA ARG A 207 -16.64 -1.65 -11.55
C ARG A 207 -15.38 -0.90 -12.00
N ILE A 208 -15.00 0.19 -11.32
CA ILE A 208 -13.77 0.93 -11.63
C ILE A 208 -12.52 0.06 -11.37
N LYS A 209 -12.53 -0.77 -10.32
CA LYS A 209 -11.46 -1.73 -10.01
C LYS A 209 -11.19 -2.71 -11.14
N GLN A 210 -12.25 -3.22 -11.77
CA GLN A 210 -12.14 -4.21 -12.84
C GLN A 210 -11.47 -3.66 -14.10
N CYS A 211 -11.63 -2.36 -14.39
CA CYS A 211 -11.11 -1.76 -15.62
C CYS A 211 -9.71 -1.14 -15.46
N HIS A 212 -9.35 -0.63 -14.28
CA HIS A 212 -8.08 0.13 -14.16
C HIS A 212 -6.82 -0.75 -14.20
N VAL A 213 -6.86 -1.97 -13.64
CA VAL A 213 -5.70 -2.88 -13.64
C VAL A 213 -5.34 -3.31 -15.07
N PRO A 214 -6.30 -3.75 -15.92
CA PRO A 214 -6.04 -4.01 -17.33
C PRO A 214 -5.42 -2.82 -18.07
N LEU A 215 -5.94 -1.60 -17.85
CA LEU A 215 -5.41 -0.39 -18.49
C LEU A 215 -3.97 -0.11 -18.05
N MET A 216 -3.69 -0.17 -16.74
CA MET A 216 -2.35 0.02 -16.18
C MET A 216 -1.34 -0.99 -16.76
N ASN A 217 -1.75 -2.24 -16.95
CA ASN A 217 -0.89 -3.26 -17.57
C ASN A 217 -0.60 -2.95 -19.05
N SER A 218 -1.61 -2.52 -19.82
CA SER A 218 -1.40 -2.09 -21.21
C SER A 218 -0.48 -0.88 -21.31
N LEU A 219 -0.63 0.10 -20.41
CA LEU A 219 0.28 1.25 -20.31
C LEU A 219 1.73 0.80 -20.02
N ARG A 220 1.95 -0.09 -19.04
CA ARG A 220 3.28 -0.62 -18.70
C ARG A 220 3.93 -1.33 -19.90
N SER A 221 3.18 -2.17 -20.61
CA SER A 221 3.67 -2.89 -21.78
C SER A 221 4.13 -1.93 -22.88
N ARG A 222 3.28 -0.95 -23.23
CA ARG A 222 3.61 0.08 -24.23
C ARG A 222 4.82 0.91 -23.82
N LEU A 223 4.86 1.38 -22.57
CA LEU A 223 5.97 2.21 -22.06
C LEU A 223 7.33 1.48 -22.02
N ARG A 224 7.31 0.16 -21.85
CA ARG A 224 8.51 -0.68 -21.91
C ARG A 224 8.96 -1.01 -23.34
N GLY A 225 8.27 -0.49 -24.36
CA GLY A 225 8.49 -0.90 -25.76
C GLY A 225 8.17 -2.38 -26.00
N ARG A 226 7.39 -2.99 -25.10
CA ARG A 226 6.89 -4.36 -25.23
C ARG A 226 5.49 -4.27 -25.83
N ASP A 227 5.40 -3.79 -27.06
CA ASP A 227 4.20 -3.99 -27.87
C ASP A 227 4.10 -5.50 -28.15
N LEU A 228 3.61 -6.23 -27.15
CA LEU A 228 3.51 -7.69 -27.18
C LEU A 228 2.52 -8.16 -28.26
N TYR A 229 1.73 -7.25 -28.83
CA TYR A 229 0.69 -7.54 -29.79
C TYR A 229 0.62 -6.48 -30.90
N PRO A 230 0.34 -6.89 -32.16
CA PRO A 230 0.15 -5.98 -33.31
C PRO A 230 -0.93 -4.91 -33.10
N ASN A 231 -1.79 -5.07 -32.10
CA ASN A 231 -2.94 -4.22 -31.80
C ASN A 231 -2.82 -3.46 -30.47
N SER A 232 -1.60 -3.28 -29.93
CA SER A 232 -1.41 -2.68 -28.60
C SER A 232 -2.02 -1.28 -28.44
N SER A 233 -2.00 -0.45 -29.50
CA SER A 233 -2.65 0.86 -29.50
C SER A 233 -4.18 0.75 -29.44
N ALA A 234 -4.77 -0.13 -30.24
CA ALA A 234 -6.23 -0.34 -30.25
C ALA A 234 -6.73 -0.90 -28.92
N GLU A 235 -6.00 -1.84 -28.33
CA GLU A 235 -6.30 -2.38 -27.00
C GLU A 235 -6.18 -1.30 -25.91
N LEU A 236 -5.15 -0.45 -25.98
CA LEU A 236 -4.99 0.66 -25.04
C LEU A 236 -6.14 1.66 -25.15
N GLU A 237 -6.54 2.02 -26.37
CA GLU A 237 -7.66 2.92 -26.64
C GLU A 237 -8.98 2.33 -26.12
N GLU A 238 -9.25 1.05 -26.40
CA GLU A 238 -10.45 0.36 -25.92
C GLU A 238 -10.55 0.39 -24.39
N LYS A 239 -9.47 0.01 -23.68
CA LYS A 239 -9.43 0.00 -22.22
C LYS A 239 -9.56 1.40 -21.63
N ALA A 240 -8.94 2.41 -22.26
CA ALA A 240 -9.05 3.80 -21.82
C ALA A 240 -10.49 4.31 -21.98
N ARG A 241 -11.14 4.01 -23.11
CA ARG A 241 -12.55 4.35 -23.38
C ARG A 241 -13.49 3.66 -22.41
N GLU A 242 -13.28 2.38 -22.13
CA GLU A 242 -14.07 1.63 -21.16
C GLU A 242 -13.97 2.25 -19.76
N LEU A 243 -12.74 2.49 -19.26
CA LEU A 243 -12.54 3.10 -17.96
C LEU A 243 -13.15 4.50 -17.88
N ARG A 244 -12.99 5.33 -18.93
CA ARG A 244 -13.59 6.67 -19.04
C ARG A 244 -15.12 6.60 -18.92
N GLY A 245 -15.77 5.64 -19.58
CA GLY A 245 -17.20 5.41 -19.43
C GLY A 245 -17.61 5.03 -18.00
N ARG A 246 -16.80 4.26 -17.27
CA ARG A 246 -17.05 3.94 -15.86
C ARG A 246 -16.86 5.13 -14.91
N LEU A 247 -16.10 6.13 -15.34
CA LEU A 247 -15.85 7.36 -14.59
C LEU A 247 -16.90 8.45 -14.86
N GLU A 248 -17.87 8.22 -15.74
CA GLU A 248 -18.95 9.17 -15.99
C GLU A 248 -19.72 9.46 -14.69
N GLY A 249 -19.81 10.74 -14.33
CA GLY A 249 -20.41 11.19 -13.05
C GLY A 249 -19.53 10.97 -11.81
N VAL A 250 -18.33 10.41 -11.94
CA VAL A 250 -17.37 10.22 -10.83
C VAL A 250 -16.37 11.36 -10.81
N SER A 251 -16.48 12.21 -9.79
CA SER A 251 -15.48 13.24 -9.53
C SER A 251 -14.11 12.59 -9.27
N PRO A 252 -13.00 13.11 -9.84
CA PRO A 252 -11.64 12.70 -9.48
C PRO A 252 -11.37 12.77 -7.97
N ASP A 253 -11.99 13.72 -7.27
CA ASP A 253 -11.81 13.94 -5.83
C ASP A 253 -12.77 13.10 -4.95
N ALA A 254 -13.61 12.27 -5.56
CA ALA A 254 -14.52 11.41 -4.81
C ALA A 254 -13.74 10.44 -3.90
N VAL A 255 -14.11 10.43 -2.62
CA VAL A 255 -13.57 9.48 -1.63
C VAL A 255 -14.57 8.33 -1.51
N MET A 256 -14.14 7.13 -1.91
CA MET A 256 -14.86 5.87 -1.76
C MET A 256 -14.25 5.06 -0.61
N ALA A 257 -14.76 3.85 -0.35
CA ALA A 257 -14.31 3.04 0.77
C ALA A 257 -12.83 2.66 0.67
N GLY A 258 -12.36 2.32 -0.54
CA GLY A 258 -10.94 2.08 -0.79
C GLY A 258 -10.07 3.34 -0.83
N GLY A 259 -10.66 4.54 -0.80
CA GLY A 259 -9.95 5.81 -0.98
C GLY A 259 -10.36 6.54 -2.26
N ARG A 260 -9.46 7.32 -2.85
CA ARG A 260 -9.73 8.15 -4.04
C ARG A 260 -9.42 7.42 -5.35
N ILE A 261 -10.16 6.34 -5.63
CA ILE A 261 -9.99 5.56 -6.86
C ILE A 261 -10.25 6.39 -8.12
N GLY A 262 -11.18 7.36 -8.07
CA GLY A 262 -11.48 8.26 -9.19
C GLY A 262 -10.22 9.01 -9.64
N GLN A 263 -9.45 9.55 -8.69
CA GLN A 263 -8.19 10.25 -8.96
C GLN A 263 -7.18 9.36 -9.68
N LEU A 264 -7.03 8.10 -9.24
CA LEU A 264 -6.12 7.14 -9.86
C LEU A 264 -6.57 6.78 -11.28
N ALA A 265 -7.86 6.50 -11.44
CA ALA A 265 -8.44 6.06 -12.70
C ALA A 265 -8.40 7.15 -13.78
N TRP A 266 -8.75 8.39 -13.44
CA TRP A 266 -8.64 9.53 -14.36
C TRP A 266 -7.20 9.74 -14.84
N ARG A 267 -6.21 9.64 -13.94
CA ARG A 267 -4.79 9.73 -14.33
C ARG A 267 -4.38 8.66 -15.34
N LEU A 268 -4.86 7.43 -15.18
CA LEU A 268 -4.56 6.35 -16.12
C LEU A 268 -5.17 6.61 -17.51
N VAL A 269 -6.39 7.17 -17.57
CA VAL A 269 -7.02 7.59 -18.83
C VAL A 269 -6.21 8.69 -19.51
N GLU A 270 -5.84 9.74 -18.77
CA GLU A 270 -5.03 10.85 -19.31
C GLU A 270 -3.66 10.38 -19.85
N MET A 271 -3.01 9.44 -19.15
CA MET A 271 -1.77 8.81 -19.60
C MET A 271 -1.94 8.04 -20.90
N ALA A 272 -3.04 7.28 -21.04
CA ALA A 272 -3.33 6.53 -22.24
C ALA A 272 -3.59 7.45 -23.44
N GLU A 273 -4.40 8.49 -23.26
CA GLU A 273 -4.69 9.47 -24.30
C GLU A 273 -3.45 10.21 -24.76
N HIS A 274 -2.57 10.58 -23.83
CA HIS A 274 -1.30 11.20 -24.17
C HIS A 274 -0.40 10.28 -25.02
N LEU A 275 -0.34 8.98 -24.70
CA LEU A 275 0.46 8.00 -25.46
C LEU A 275 -0.14 7.66 -26.84
N LEU A 276 -1.44 7.81 -27.01
CA LEU A 276 -2.15 7.57 -28.27
C LEU A 276 -2.06 8.76 -29.22
N ALA A 277 -1.79 9.96 -28.70
CA ALA A 277 -1.62 11.19 -29.48
C ALA A 277 -0.19 11.42 -30.01
N GLN A 278 0.78 10.60 -29.60
CA GLN A 278 2.17 10.60 -30.09
C GLN A 278 2.33 9.71 -31.31
#